data_AF-A0A936GA35-F1
#
_entry.id   AF-A0A936GA35-F1
#
_cell.length_a   1.000
_cell.length_b   1.000
_cell.length_c   1.000
_cell.angle_alpha   90.00
_cell.angle_beta   90.00
_cell.angle_gamma   90.00
#
_symmetry.space_group_name_H-M   'P 1'
#
loop_
_entity.id
_entity.type
_entity.pdbx_description
1 polymer ?
#
loop_
_entity_poly.entity_id
_entity_poly.type
_entity_poly.pdbx_seq_one_letter_code
_entity_poly.pdbx_strand_id
1 'polypeptide(L)' 'MISKLLDRMSEYLAHRKGLLPIIGIILIILNLIVQFVFPQSPLAFSNIFLHFGLIIAIFGLMLAWAL' A
#
# COMPACT_ATOMS: atom_id res chain seq x y z
N MET A 1 -22.11 -9.88 9.75
CA MET A 1 -20.84 -10.08 10.48
C MET A 1 -19.69 -9.32 9.82
N ILE A 2 -19.59 -9.35 8.48
CA ILE A 2 -18.63 -8.54 7.68
C ILE A 2 -18.83 -7.02 7.88
N SER A 3 -20.07 -6.54 8.00
CA SER A 3 -20.38 -5.11 8.12
C SER A 3 -19.74 -4.42 9.33
N LYS A 4 -19.72 -5.06 10.51
CA LYS A 4 -19.07 -4.50 11.71
C LYS A 4 -17.56 -4.42 11.61
N LEU A 5 -16.96 -5.36 10.88
CA LEU A 5 -15.51 -5.39 10.62
C LEU A 5 -15.15 -4.31 9.61
N LEU A 6 -16.00 -4.12 8.60
CA LEU A 6 -15.90 -3.04 7.61
C LEU A 6 -16.11 -1.66 8.27
N ASP A 7 -17.08 -1.53 9.19
CA ASP A 7 -17.34 -0.29 9.93
C ASP A 7 -16.14 0.10 10.81
N ARG A 8 -15.54 -0.86 11.53
CA ARG A 8 -14.32 -0.59 12.31
C ARG A 8 -13.12 -0.25 11.45
N MET A 9 -12.95 -0.95 10.32
CA MET A 9 -11.89 -0.63 9.36
C MET A 9 -12.13 0.76 8.75
N SER A 10 -13.38 1.10 8.47
CA SER A 10 -13.81 2.40 7.95
C SER A 10 -13.58 3.51 8.98
N GLU A 11 -13.94 3.34 10.25
CA GLU A 11 -13.62 4.30 11.33
C GLU A 11 -12.10 4.48 11.52
N TYR A 12 -11.35 3.38 11.46
CA TYR A 12 -9.89 3.40 11.62
C TYR A 12 -9.19 4.06 10.44
N LEU A 13 -9.69 3.85 9.21
CA LEU A 13 -9.25 4.54 8.00
C LEU A 13 -9.75 6.00 7.98
N ALA A 14 -10.96 6.30 8.48
CA ALA A 14 -11.54 7.64 8.49
C ALA A 14 -10.75 8.59 9.39
N HIS A 15 -10.22 8.10 10.51
CA HIS A 15 -9.35 8.89 11.39
C HIS A 15 -7.92 9.02 10.86
N ARG A 16 -7.47 8.09 9.99
CA ARG A 16 -6.14 8.07 9.41
C ARG A 16 -6.20 7.91 7.89
N LYS A 17 -6.91 8.83 7.21
CA LYS A 17 -7.23 8.77 5.76
C LYS A 17 -6.02 8.47 4.87
N GLY A 18 -4.80 8.80 5.31
CA GLY A 18 -3.55 8.51 4.60
C GLY A 18 -2.91 7.13 4.85
N LEU A 19 -3.44 6.25 5.70
CA LEU A 19 -2.70 5.05 6.13
C LEU A 19 -2.49 4.01 5.01
N LEU A 20 -3.52 3.77 4.20
CA LEU A 20 -3.41 2.88 3.03
C LEU A 20 -2.42 3.45 1.98
N PRO A 21 -2.51 4.73 1.60
CA PRO A 21 -1.49 5.39 0.78
C PRO A 21 -0.08 5.22 1.34
N ILE A 22 0.08 5.43 2.65
CA ILE A 22 1.38 5.32 3.34
C ILE A 22 1.91 3.87 3.26
N ILE A 23 1.06 2.86 3.45
CA ILE A 23 1.47 1.45 3.30
C ILE A 23 1.95 1.17 1.87
N GLY A 24 1.23 1.66 0.86
CA GLY A 24 1.63 1.53 -0.54
C GLY A 24 2.96 2.20 -0.83
N ILE A 25 3.18 3.41 -0.31
CA ILE A 25 4.45 4.15 -0.41
C ILE A 25 5.59 3.37 0.27
N ILE A 26 5.36 2.80 1.45
CA ILE A 26 6.36 1.98 2.15
C ILE A 26 6.74 0.76 1.30
N LEU A 27 5.78 0.09 0.66
CA LEU A 27 6.06 -1.02 -0.26
C LEU A 27 6.93 -0.59 -1.44
N ILE A 28 6.68 0.59 -2.01
CA ILE A 28 7.47 1.15 -3.12
C ILE A 28 8.90 1.44 -2.66
N ILE A 29 9.06 2.03 -1.47
CA ILE A 29 10.39 2.31 -0.88
C ILE A 29 11.14 1.00 -0.59
N LEU A 30 10.45 -0.03 -0.07
CA LEU A 30 11.03 -1.35 0.14
C LEU A 30 11.46 -1.99 -1.18
N ASN A 31 10.68 -1.85 -2.25
CA ASN A 31 11.08 -2.31 -3.59
C ASN A 31 12.38 -1.63 -4.04
N LEU A 32 12.50 -0.32 -3.83
CA LEU A 32 13.72 0.44 -4.11
C LEU A 32 14.91 -0.09 -3.31
N ILE A 33 14.75 -0.33 -2.01
CA ILE A 33 15.81 -0.91 -1.18
C ILE A 33 16.21 -2.29 -1.72
N VAL A 34 15.26 -3.14 -2.09
CA VAL A 34 15.54 -4.47 -2.67
C VAL A 34 16.28 -4.35 -4.00
N GLN A 35 15.92 -3.39 -4.87
CA GLN A 35 16.66 -3.14 -6.11
C GLN A 35 18.11 -2.70 -5.85
N PHE A 36 18.34 -1.85 -4.85
CA PHE A 36 19.68 -1.34 -4.54
C PHE A 36 20.57 -2.37 -3.82
N VAL A 37 20.01 -3.14 -2.89
CA VAL A 37 20.77 -4.11 -2.09
C VAL A 37 20.92 -5.44 -2.83
N PHE A 38 19.92 -5.85 -3.61
CA PHE A 38 19.89 -7.14 -4.32
C PHE A 38 19.48 -6.99 -5.80
N PRO A 39 20.27 -6.28 -6.63
CA PRO A 39 19.91 -5.95 -8.01
C PRO A 39 19.74 -7.15 -8.94
N GLN A 40 20.41 -8.27 -8.65
CA GLN A 40 20.34 -9.52 -9.43
C GLN A 40 19.25 -10.47 -8.93
N SER A 41 18.47 -10.09 -7.91
CA SER A 41 17.41 -10.94 -7.39
C SER A 41 16.20 -10.97 -8.34
N PRO A 42 15.50 -12.12 -8.47
CA PRO A 42 14.25 -12.19 -9.23
C PRO A 42 13.18 -11.21 -8.73
N LEU A 43 13.22 -10.87 -7.44
CA LEU A 43 12.34 -9.89 -6.81
C LEU A 43 12.62 -8.47 -7.30
N ALA A 44 13.88 -8.08 -7.45
CA ALA A 44 14.28 -6.79 -8.01
C ALA A 44 13.94 -6.68 -9.51
N PHE A 45 14.07 -7.77 -10.26
CA PHE A 45 13.74 -7.79 -11.69
C PHE A 45 12.24 -7.66 -11.96
N SER A 46 11.43 -8.39 -11.19
CA SER A 46 9.97 -8.43 -11.37
C SER A 46 9.23 -7.21 -10.80
N ASN A 47 9.84 -6.44 -9.90
CA ASN A 47 9.24 -5.23 -9.32
C ASN A 47 7.86 -5.47 -8.69
N ILE A 48 7.59 -6.67 -8.18
CA ILE A 48 6.26 -7.06 -7.69
C ILE A 48 5.83 -6.16 -6.52
N PHE A 49 6.75 -5.80 -5.62
CA PHE A 49 6.47 -4.90 -4.51
C PHE A 49 6.12 -3.49 -4.99
N LEU A 50 6.73 -3.01 -6.07
CA LEU A 50 6.39 -1.71 -6.67
C LEU A 50 4.99 -1.74 -7.28
N HIS A 51 4.63 -2.79 -8.02
CA HIS A 51 3.30 -2.92 -8.62
C HIS A 51 2.21 -3.03 -7.55
N PHE A 52 2.39 -3.91 -6.56
CA PHE A 52 1.44 -4.04 -5.44
C PHE A 52 1.36 -2.78 -4.59
N GLY A 53 2.52 -2.17 -4.27
CA GLY A 53 2.58 -0.93 -3.52
C GLY A 53 1.86 0.22 -4.23
N LEU A 54 2.02 0.32 -5.56
CA LEU A 54 1.33 1.31 -6.38
C LEU A 54 -0.18 1.10 -6.39
N ILE A 55 -0.64 -0.14 -6.58
CA ILE A 55 -2.08 -0.46 -6.56
C ILE A 55 -2.67 -0.09 -5.20
N ILE A 56 -2.03 -0.51 -4.10
CA ILE A 56 -2.48 -0.20 -2.73
C ILE A 56 -2.47 1.31 -2.48
N ALA A 57 -1.46 2.03 -2.96
CA ALA A 57 -1.36 3.47 -2.81
C ALA A 57 -2.50 4.20 -3.55
N ILE A 58 -2.79 3.79 -4.78
CA ILE A 58 -3.88 4.35 -5.59
C ILE A 58 -5.23 4.05 -4.94
N PHE A 59 -5.49 2.81 -4.54
CA PHE A 59 -6.71 2.45 -3.81
C PHE A 59 -6.86 3.23 -2.51
N GLY A 60 -5.76 3.40 -1.79
CA GLY A 60 -5.70 4.22 -0.61
C GLY A 60 -6.06 5.67 -0.84
N LEU A 61 -5.53 6.27 -1.91
CA LEU A 61 -5.82 7.65 -2.27
C LEU A 61 -7.28 7.82 -2.69
N MET A 62 -7.82 6.87 -3.46
CA MET A 62 -9.23 6.86 -3.84
C MET A 62 -10.15 6.75 -2.61
N LEU A 63 -9.83 5.88 -1.65
CA LEU A 63 -10.56 5.74 -0.38
C LEU A 63 -10.47 7.00 0.49
N ALA A 64 -9.29 7.65 0.53
CA ALA A 64 -9.08 8.88 1.28
C ALA A 64 -9.90 10.06 0.73
N TRP A 65 -10.14 10.07 -0.59
CA TRP A 65 -10.93 11.09 -1.28
C TRP A 65 -12.44 10.81 -1.27
N ALA A 66 -12.84 9.54 -1.27
CA ALA A 66 -14.25 9.13 -1.29
C ALA A 66 -14.96 9.27 0.07
N LEU A 67 -14.22 9.58 1.15
CA LEU A 67 -14.68 9.58 2.55
C LEU A 67 -14.36 10.93 3.21
#